data_AF-A0A371M4S8-F1
#
_entry.id   AF-A0A371M4S8-F1
#
_cell.length_a   1.000
_cell.length_b   1.000
_cell.length_c   1.000
_cell.angle_alpha   90.00
_cell.angle_beta   90.00
_cell.angle_gamma   90.00
#
_symmetry.space_group_name_H-M   'P 1'
#
loop_
_entity.id
_entity.type
_entity.pdbx_description
1 polymer ?
#
loop_
_entity_poly.entity_id
_entity_poly.type
_entity_poly.pdbx_seq_one_letter_code
_entity_poly.pdbx_strand_id
1 'polypeptide(L)'
;MAVFAVVAVVLVALLSLTDESVSPALAAMGLLTLVYMATGAIDAFREHPAFPLASAVYTTLLFAGGYASGALSNLLWGVLAILSAVGVVVEAYNYRHGASYLRLDFE
;
A
#
# COMPACT_ATOMS: atom_id res chain seq x y z
N MET A 1 -5.19 1.34 -18.26
CA MET A 1 -5.84 0.02 -18.42
C MET A 1 -4.85 -1.12 -18.65
N ALA A 2 -3.91 -1.02 -19.61
CA ALA A 2 -2.92 -2.08 -19.87
C ALA A 2 -2.10 -2.48 -18.62
N VAL A 3 -1.62 -1.51 -17.83
CA VAL A 3 -0.86 -1.76 -16.60
C VAL A 3 -1.68 -2.53 -15.55
N PHE A 4 -2.97 -2.22 -15.39
CA PHE A 4 -3.86 -2.95 -14.47
C PHE A 4 -4.07 -4.39 -14.87
N ALA A 5 -4.31 -4.61 -16.16
CA ALA A 5 -4.46 -5.96 -16.70
C ALA A 5 -3.16 -6.76 -16.50
N VAL A 6 -1.99 -6.15 -16.74
CA VAL A 6 -0.69 -6.79 -16.49
C VAL A 6 -0.53 -7.14 -15.02
N VAL A 7 -0.79 -6.23 -14.09
CA VAL A 7 -0.62 -6.53 -12.65
C VAL A 7 -1.62 -7.59 -12.17
N ALA A 8 -2.88 -7.52 -12.61
CA ALA A 8 -3.87 -8.54 -12.30
C ALA A 8 -3.47 -9.92 -12.84
N VAL A 9 -2.98 -9.98 -14.08
CA VAL A 9 -2.47 -11.23 -14.69
C VAL A 9 -1.26 -11.75 -13.93
N VAL A 10 -0.31 -10.89 -13.56
CA VAL A 10 0.87 -11.29 -12.77
C VAL A 10 0.45 -11.82 -11.41
N LEU A 11 -0.49 -11.17 -10.71
CA LEU A 11 -1.02 -11.65 -9.44
C LEU A 11 -1.69 -13.03 -9.61
N VAL A 12 -2.58 -13.19 -10.59
CA VAL A 12 -3.24 -14.48 -10.85
C VAL A 12 -2.21 -15.55 -11.22
N ALA A 13 -1.21 -15.24 -12.05
CA ALA A 13 -0.17 -16.17 -12.43
C ALA A 13 0.67 -16.61 -11.23
N LEU A 14 1.07 -15.67 -10.36
CA LEU A 14 1.81 -15.98 -9.14
C LEU A 14 0.98 -16.87 -8.19
N LEU A 15 -0.31 -16.59 -8.03
CA LEU A 15 -1.21 -17.41 -7.22
C LEU A 15 -1.43 -18.82 -7.81
N SER A 16 -1.47 -18.94 -9.14
CA SER A 16 -1.57 -20.24 -9.82
C SER A 16 -0.31 -21.10 -9.68
N LEU A 17 0.82 -20.51 -9.27
CA LEU A 17 2.08 -21.23 -9.03
C LEU A 17 2.20 -21.74 -7.59
N THR A 18 1.25 -21.39 -6.71
CA THR A 18 1.26 -21.83 -5.31
C THR A 18 0.20 -22.90 -5.09
N ASP A 19 0.61 -24.07 -4.60
CA ASP A 19 -0.31 -25.15 -4.19
C ASP A 19 -0.99 -24.85 -2.83
N GLU A 20 -0.52 -23.81 -2.12
CA GLU A 20 -1.09 -23.39 -0.84
C GLU A 20 -2.34 -22.52 -1.02
N SER A 21 -3.30 -22.69 -0.11
CA SER A 21 -4.48 -21.83 -0.05
C SER A 21 -4.07 -20.38 0.27
N VAL A 22 -4.50 -19.44 -0.57
CA VAL A 22 -4.29 -18.01 -0.35
C VAL A 22 -4.92 -17.59 0.97
N SER A 23 -4.11 -17.04 1.87
CA SER A 23 -4.64 -16.53 3.14
C SER A 23 -5.57 -15.33 2.88
N PRO A 24 -6.64 -15.15 3.68
CA PRO A 24 -7.53 -13.99 3.54
C PRO A 24 -6.79 -12.65 3.62
N ALA A 25 -5.73 -12.57 4.43
CA ALA A 25 -4.87 -11.40 4.55
C ALA A 25 -4.16 -11.09 3.22
N LEU A 26 -3.58 -12.11 2.58
CA LEU A 26 -2.89 -11.95 1.30
C LEU A 26 -3.85 -11.57 0.17
N ALA A 27 -5.05 -12.16 0.15
CA ALA A 27 -6.10 -11.79 -0.81
C ALA A 27 -6.55 -10.32 -0.63
N ALA A 28 -6.75 -9.88 0.62
CA ALA A 28 -7.12 -8.50 0.93
C ALA A 28 -6.03 -7.50 0.49
N MET A 29 -4.75 -7.82 0.68
CA MET A 29 -3.64 -7.00 0.21
C MET A 29 -3.61 -6.88 -1.31
N GLY A 30 -3.81 -7.99 -2.02
CA GLY A 30 -3.89 -7.99 -3.48
C GLY A 30 -4.99 -7.06 -3.99
N LEU A 31 -6.19 -7.17 -3.41
CA LEU A 31 -7.31 -6.28 -3.72
C LEU A 31 -7.00 -4.82 -3.39
N LEU A 32 -6.46 -4.55 -2.20
CA LEU A 32 -6.11 -3.20 -1.76
C LEU A 32 -5.07 -2.55 -2.70
N THR A 33 -4.08 -3.33 -3.14
CA THR A 33 -3.06 -2.88 -4.10
C THR A 33 -3.70 -2.50 -5.44
N LEU A 34 -4.61 -3.32 -5.95
CA LEU A 34 -5.33 -3.02 -7.20
C LEU A 34 -6.18 -1.75 -7.09
N VAL A 35 -6.91 -1.60 -5.98
CA VAL A 35 -7.72 -0.40 -5.70
C VAL A 35 -6.84 0.83 -5.63
N TYR A 36 -5.76 0.79 -4.83
CA TYR A 36 -4.88 1.92 -4.64
C TYR A 36 -4.20 2.36 -5.94
N MET A 37 -3.71 1.40 -6.75
CA MET A 37 -3.22 1.71 -8.08
C MET A 37 -4.31 2.38 -8.92
N ALA A 38 -5.54 1.85 -8.93
CA ALA A 38 -6.64 2.36 -9.76
C ALA A 38 -6.98 3.80 -9.39
N THR A 39 -7.00 4.09 -8.09
CA THR A 39 -7.15 5.45 -7.56
C THR A 39 -6.01 6.35 -8.02
N GLY A 40 -4.74 5.91 -7.94
CA GLY A 40 -3.59 6.69 -8.38
C GLY A 40 -3.51 6.96 -9.89
N ALA A 41 -4.24 6.20 -10.70
CA ALA A 41 -4.30 6.40 -12.16
C ALA A 41 -5.26 7.53 -12.59
N ILE A 42 -6.00 8.11 -11.65
CA ILE A 42 -6.99 9.17 -11.90
C ILE A 42 -6.46 10.46 -11.28
N ASP A 43 -6.24 11.49 -12.11
CA ASP A 43 -5.65 12.77 -11.67
C ASP A 43 -6.41 13.42 -10.52
N ALA A 44 -7.74 13.42 -10.58
CA ALA A 44 -8.59 13.98 -9.53
C ALA A 44 -8.34 13.36 -8.14
N PHE A 45 -7.98 12.08 -8.06
CA PHE A 45 -7.62 11.44 -6.80
C PHE A 45 -6.14 11.64 -6.45
N ARG A 46 -5.26 11.53 -7.44
CA ARG A 46 -3.81 11.68 -7.26
C ARG A 46 -3.41 13.07 -6.77
N GLU A 47 -4.09 14.11 -7.25
CA GLU A 47 -3.86 15.51 -6.88
C GLU A 47 -4.61 15.93 -5.62
N HIS A 48 -5.48 15.06 -5.08
CA HIS A 48 -6.24 15.38 -3.88
C HIS A 48 -5.31 15.55 -2.67
N PRO A 49 -5.52 16.56 -1.81
CA PRO A 49 -4.62 16.83 -0.66
C PRO A 49 -4.55 15.69 0.36
N ALA A 50 -5.57 14.81 0.40
CA ALA A 50 -5.59 13.63 1.25
C ALA A 50 -4.86 12.41 0.64
N PHE A 51 -4.43 12.47 -0.63
CA PHE A 51 -3.79 11.35 -1.31
C PHE A 51 -2.48 10.88 -0.64
N PRO A 52 -1.58 11.79 -0.16
CA PRO A 52 -0.40 11.37 0.60
C PRO A 52 -0.73 10.66 1.92
N LEU A 53 -1.77 11.08 2.62
CA LEU A 53 -2.22 10.40 3.83
C LEU A 53 -2.79 9.01 3.49
N ALA A 54 -3.63 8.92 2.45
CA ALA A 54 -4.18 7.65 2.00
C ALA A 54 -3.08 6.67 1.55
N SER A 55 -2.02 7.17 0.91
CA SER A 55 -0.86 6.38 0.51
C SER A 55 -0.12 5.80 1.71
N ALA A 56 0.14 6.63 2.73
CA ALA A 56 0.80 6.19 3.96
C ALA A 56 -0.02 5.12 4.70
N VAL A 57 -1.36 5.29 4.76
CA VAL A 57 -2.28 4.31 5.35
C VAL A 57 -2.25 3.01 4.55
N TYR A 58 -2.35 3.10 3.23
CA TYR A 58 -2.26 1.94 2.34
C TYR A 58 -0.97 1.15 2.56
N THR A 59 0.19 1.82 2.55
CA THR A 59 1.48 1.18 2.75
C THR A 59 1.57 0.49 4.11
N THR A 60 0.99 1.10 5.15
CA THR A 60 0.92 0.50 6.48
C THR A 60 0.07 -0.76 6.53
N LEU A 61 -1.10 -0.72 5.91
CA LEU A 61 -1.97 -1.89 5.81
C LEU A 61 -1.34 -3.00 4.96
N LEU A 62 -0.61 -2.65 3.91
CA LEU A 62 0.12 -3.61 3.09
C LEU A 62 1.18 -4.35 3.94
N PHE A 63 1.97 -3.63 4.73
CA PHE A 63 3.02 -4.23 5.55
C PHE A 63 2.45 -5.03 6.73
N ALA A 64 1.40 -4.52 7.37
CA ALA A 64 0.70 -5.23 8.42
C ALA A 64 0.02 -6.51 7.89
N GLY A 65 -0.56 -6.46 6.70
CA GLY A 65 -1.11 -7.63 6.02
C GLY A 65 0.00 -8.64 5.68
N GLY A 66 1.16 -8.17 5.24
CA GLY A 66 2.33 -9.00 4.98
C GLY A 66 2.75 -9.78 6.22
N TYR A 67 2.86 -9.08 7.36
CA TYR A 67 3.12 -9.69 8.66
C TYR A 67 2.06 -10.73 9.05
N ALA A 68 0.77 -10.39 8.91
CA ALA A 68 -0.34 -11.26 9.28
C ALA A 68 -0.47 -12.50 8.38
N SER A 69 -0.05 -12.40 7.11
CA SER A 69 -0.13 -13.49 6.14
C SER A 69 0.92 -14.57 6.34
N GLY A 70 2.03 -14.27 7.00
CA GLY A 70 3.18 -15.18 7.15
C GLY A 70 3.95 -15.46 5.85
N ALA A 71 3.68 -14.73 4.75
CA ALA A 71 4.21 -15.05 3.43
C ALA A 71 5.73 -14.84 3.26
N LEU A 72 6.37 -14.04 4.12
CA LEU A 72 7.82 -13.75 4.12
C LEU A 72 8.30 -13.54 5.58
N SER A 73 9.57 -13.13 5.78
CA SER A 73 10.13 -12.81 7.09
C SER A 73 9.22 -11.86 7.91
N ASN A 74 8.61 -12.40 8.97
CA ASN A 74 7.74 -11.65 9.88
C ASN A 74 8.47 -10.48 10.55
N LEU A 75 9.77 -10.62 10.82
CA LEU A 75 10.55 -9.52 11.40
C LEU A 75 10.63 -8.32 10.44
N LEU A 76 10.90 -8.57 9.16
CA LEU A 76 10.99 -7.51 8.14
C LEU A 76 9.65 -6.78 7.99
N TRP A 77 8.56 -7.53 7.80
CA TRP A 77 7.24 -6.92 7.65
C TRP A 77 6.80 -6.14 8.88
N GLY A 78 7.08 -6.65 10.08
CA GLY A 78 6.76 -5.97 11.33
C GLY A 78 7.50 -4.64 11.47
N VAL A 79 8.81 -4.62 11.18
CA VAL A 79 9.61 -3.38 11.21
C VAL A 79 9.09 -2.37 10.18
N LEU A 80 8.81 -2.82 8.96
CA LEU A 80 8.27 -1.96 7.91
C LEU A 80 6.91 -1.37 8.29
N ALA A 81 6.00 -2.17 8.86
CA ALA A 81 4.69 -1.72 9.32
C ALA A 81 4.80 -0.66 10.43
N ILE A 82 5.74 -0.81 11.36
CA ILE A 82 5.99 0.19 12.41
C ILE A 82 6.51 1.50 11.79
N LEU A 83 7.51 1.41 10.90
CA LEU A 83 8.06 2.58 10.24
C LEU A 83 7.02 3.31 9.37
N SER A 84 6.17 2.58 8.65
CA SER A 84 5.11 3.20 7.85
C SER A 84 4.00 3.80 8.72
N ALA A 85 3.71 3.21 9.89
CA ALA A 85 2.76 3.79 10.84
C ALA A 85 3.23 5.17 11.35
N VAL A 86 4.54 5.37 11.52
CA VAL A 86 5.11 6.71 11.78
C VAL A 86 4.80 7.65 10.62
N GLY A 87 4.94 7.18 9.38
CA GLY A 87 4.54 7.92 8.18
C GLY A 87 3.06 8.34 8.20
N VAL A 88 2.15 7.48 8.64
CA VAL A 88 0.72 7.81 8.80
C VAL A 88 0.52 8.95 9.81
N VAL A 89 1.21 8.89 10.95
CA VAL A 89 1.10 9.94 11.98
C VAL A 89 1.58 11.28 11.41
N VAL A 90 2.70 11.29 10.69
CA VAL A 90 3.26 12.49 10.09
C VAL A 90 2.34 13.05 9.00
N GLU A 91 1.85 12.22 8.09
CA GLU A 91 0.94 12.67 7.03
C GLU A 91 -0.43 13.10 7.59
N ALA A 92 -0.91 12.49 8.68
CA ALA A 92 -2.12 12.93 9.35
C ALA A 92 -1.94 14.32 9.99
N TYR A 93 -0.76 14.57 10.57
CA TYR A 93 -0.41 15.89 11.08
C TYR A 93 -0.34 16.92 9.93
N ASN A 94 0.37 16.59 8.85
CA ASN A 94 0.51 17.43 7.66
C ASN A 94 -0.86 17.78 7.08
N TYR A 95 -1.76 16.79 6.92
CA TYR A 95 -3.11 17.00 6.41
C TYR A 95 -3.95 17.94 7.29
N ARG A 96 -3.84 17.83 8.62
CA ARG A 96 -4.59 18.68 9.56
C ARG A 96 -4.05 20.11 9.66
N HIS A 97 -2.74 20.29 9.54
CA HIS A 97 -2.08 21.57 9.82
C HIS A 97 -1.52 22.27 8.57
N GLY A 98 -1.70 21.70 7.38
CA GLY A 98 -1.14 22.24 6.14
C GLY A 98 0.41 22.24 6.12
N ALA A 99 1.03 21.35 6.88
CA ALA A 99 2.49 21.20 6.95
C ALA A 99 3.00 20.21 5.89
N SER A 100 4.32 20.15 5.72
CA SER A 100 5.01 19.27 4.77
C SER A 100 6.19 18.52 5.42
N TYR A 101 6.09 18.19 6.71
CA TYR A 101 7.18 17.51 7.41
C TYR A 101 7.56 16.18 6.75
N LEU A 102 8.87 15.91 6.70
CA LEU A 102 9.48 14.71 6.11
C LEU A 102 9.18 14.50 4.61
N ARG A 103 8.58 15.49 3.94
CA ARG A 103 8.50 15.52 2.48
C ARG A 103 9.84 16.00 1.92
N LEU A 104 10.30 15.34 0.87
CA LEU A 104 11.48 15.77 0.12
C LEU A 104 10.97 16.41 -1.16
N ASP A 105 11.08 17.74 -1.22
CA ASP A 105 10.76 18.50 -2.42
C ASP A 105 12.05 18.60 -3.25
N PHE A 106 12.06 17.93 -4.40
CA PHE A 106 13.14 18.04 -5.37
C PHE A 106 12.65 18.96 -6.49
N GLU A 107 13.23 20.17 -6.56
CA GLU A 107 13.05 21.11 -7.68
C GLU A 107 13.65 20.55 -8.98
#